data_AF-A0A9X2Q5S4-F1
#
_entry.id   AF-A0A9X2Q5S4-F1
#
_cell.length_a   1.000
_cell.length_b   1.000
_cell.length_c   1.000
_cell.angle_alpha   90.00
_cell.angle_beta   90.00
_cell.angle_gamma   90.00
#
_symmetry.space_group_name_H-M   'P 1'
#
loop_
_entity.id
_entity.type
_entity.pdbx_description
1 polymer ?
#
loop_
_entity_poly.entity_id
_entity_poly.type
_entity_poly.pdbx_seq_one_letter_code
_entity_poly.pdbx_strand_id
1 'polypeptide(L)'
;MDTTSEDTPPNVSFRTRLAVLRPRDHATLLLTPILVGLGLLEGATSGGAPADLFSAGVLLSLAAVGGYRSYMTWREPAPDPQAGQAEGNPAS
;
A
#
# COMPACT_ATOMS: atom_id res chain seq x y z
N MET A 1 -33.44 23.95 -5.58
CA MET A 1 -33.16 22.92 -6.61
C MET A 1 -31.85 22.27 -6.22
N ASP A 2 -31.96 20.99 -5.93
CA ASP A 2 -31.03 20.17 -5.17
C ASP A 2 -29.70 19.87 -5.88
N THR A 3 -28.63 20.05 -5.10
CA THR A 3 -27.46 19.18 -4.89
C THR A 3 -26.98 18.27 -6.04
N THR A 4 -25.78 18.53 -6.54
CA THR A 4 -24.88 17.49 -7.07
C THR A 4 -23.59 17.50 -6.24
N SER A 5 -23.62 16.75 -5.15
CA SER A 5 -22.46 16.39 -4.33
C SER A 5 -21.72 15.22 -4.98
N GLU A 6 -20.92 15.48 -6.01
CA GLU A 6 -19.81 14.64 -6.49
C GLU A 6 -18.56 15.50 -6.25
N ASP A 7 -17.55 15.19 -5.44
CA ASP A 7 -16.73 13.98 -5.35
C ASP A 7 -16.14 13.88 -3.93
N THR A 8 -16.93 13.45 -2.94
CA THR A 8 -16.32 13.05 -1.67
C THR A 8 -16.09 11.55 -1.75
N PRO A 9 -14.85 11.06 -1.96
CA PRO A 9 -14.59 9.63 -1.93
C PRO A 9 -15.13 9.07 -0.62
N PRO A 10 -15.80 7.90 -0.64
CA PRO A 10 -16.45 7.38 0.55
C PRO A 10 -15.43 7.36 1.67
N ASN A 11 -15.81 7.98 2.80
CA ASN A 11 -15.04 8.05 4.02
C ASN A 11 -15.05 6.68 4.69
N VAL A 12 -14.50 5.68 3.97
CA VAL A 12 -14.36 4.32 4.48
C VAL A 12 -13.28 4.39 5.55
N SER A 13 -13.64 4.02 6.78
CA SER A 13 -12.73 3.95 7.92
C SER A 13 -11.40 3.34 7.51
N PHE A 14 -10.28 3.94 7.94
CA PHE A 14 -8.92 3.48 7.66
C PHE A 14 -8.76 1.97 7.92
N ARG A 15 -9.46 1.45 8.94
CA ARG A 15 -9.48 0.02 9.29
C ARG A 15 -10.14 -0.84 8.22
N THR A 16 -11.24 -0.39 7.63
CA THR A 16 -11.95 -1.09 6.56
C THR A 16 -11.14 -1.09 5.27
N ARG A 17 -10.44 0.02 4.95
CA ARG A 17 -9.50 0.05 3.82
C ARG A 17 -8.31 -0.89 4.03
N LEU A 18 -7.82 -1.02 5.26
CA LEU A 18 -6.82 -2.05 5.56
C LEU A 18 -7.42 -3.46 5.36
N ALA A 19 -8.58 -3.77 5.94
CA ALA A 19 -9.14 -5.13 5.88
C ALA A 19 -9.37 -5.67 4.45
N VAL A 20 -9.49 -4.79 3.44
CA VAL A 20 -9.73 -5.15 2.03
C VAL A 20 -8.43 -5.27 1.22
N LEU A 21 -7.28 -4.83 1.75
CA LEU A 21 -5.99 -4.99 1.06
C LEU A 21 -5.62 -6.48 0.94
N ARG A 22 -5.01 -6.87 -0.18
CA ARG A 22 -4.54 -8.24 -0.38
C ARG A 22 -3.47 -8.57 0.69
N PRO A 23 -3.36 -9.83 1.14
CA PRO A 23 -2.37 -10.25 2.16
C PRO A 23 -0.93 -9.85 1.81
N ARG A 24 -0.59 -9.85 0.51
CA ARG A 24 0.71 -9.41 -0.01
C ARG A 24 0.98 -7.93 0.25
N ASP A 25 -0.03 -7.08 0.08
CA ASP A 25 0.10 -5.63 0.26
C ASP A 25 0.15 -5.28 1.75
N HIS A 26 -0.55 -6.06 2.59
CA HIS A 26 -0.39 -6.05 4.05
C HIS A 26 1.05 -6.35 4.48
N ALA A 27 1.62 -7.45 3.99
CA ALA A 27 2.98 -7.83 4.31
C ALA A 27 3.99 -6.76 3.85
N THR A 28 3.76 -6.18 2.67
CA THR A 28 4.63 -5.13 2.12
C THR A 28 4.55 -3.84 2.95
N LEU A 29 3.36 -3.45 3.41
CA LEU A 29 3.17 -2.33 4.33
C LEU A 29 3.91 -2.50 5.65
N LEU A 30 3.93 -3.72 6.20
CA LEU A 30 4.64 -4.03 7.44
C LEU A 30 6.16 -4.11 7.24
N LEU A 31 6.61 -4.66 6.10
CA LEU A 31 8.03 -4.81 5.78
C LEU A 31 8.72 -3.49 5.44
N THR A 32 8.00 -2.56 4.79
CA THR A 32 8.55 -1.27 4.35
C THR A 32 9.27 -0.50 5.47
N PRO A 33 8.65 -0.21 6.64
CA PRO A 33 9.35 0.51 7.72
C PRO A 33 10.54 -0.26 8.29
N ILE A 34 10.50 -1.60 8.29
CA ILE A 34 11.62 -2.44 8.74
C ILE A 34 12.81 -2.27 7.79
N LEU A 35 12.57 -2.33 6.48
CA LEU A 35 13.60 -2.14 5.46
C LEU A 35 14.19 -0.73 5.51
N VAL A 36 13.37 0.30 5.72
CA VAL A 36 13.86 1.67 5.94
C VAL A 36 14.74 1.74 7.18
N GLY A 37 14.29 1.18 8.31
CA GLY A 37 15.05 1.18 9.56
C GLY A 37 16.41 0.50 9.42
N LEU A 38 16.44 -0.68 8.80
CA LEU A 38 17.67 -1.43 8.54
C LEU A 38 18.60 -0.67 7.59
N GLY A 39 18.10 -0.15 6.48
CA GLY A 39 18.92 0.59 5.52
C GLY A 39 19.52 1.87 6.12
N LEU A 40 18.76 2.60 6.95
CA LEU A 40 19.29 3.77 7.66
C LEU A 40 20.32 3.39 8.71
N LEU A 41 20.06 2.33 9.49
CA LEU A 41 20.98 1.86 10.52
C LEU A 41 22.29 1.41 9.90
N GLU A 42 22.23 0.55 8.88
CA GLU A 42 23.40 0.02 8.18
C GLU A 42 24.20 1.14 7.51
N GLY A 43 23.53 2.09 6.86
CA GLY A 43 24.17 3.28 6.29
C GLY A 43 24.89 4.11 7.35
N ALA A 44 24.25 4.35 8.50
CA ALA A 44 24.82 5.13 9.60
C ALA A 44 25.97 4.43 10.32
N THR A 45 25.94 3.10 10.44
CA THR A 45 26.99 2.31 11.11
C THR A 45 28.11 1.84 10.18
N SER A 46 27.97 2.03 8.86
CA SER A 46 28.91 1.54 7.84
C SER A 46 30.35 2.04 7.99
N GLY A 47 30.56 3.19 8.63
CA GLY A 47 31.88 3.83 8.69
C GLY A 47 32.47 4.15 7.30
N GLY A 48 31.64 4.19 6.25
CA GLY A 48 32.08 4.38 4.86
C GLY A 48 32.47 3.10 4.12
N ALA A 49 32.23 1.91 4.69
CA ALA A 49 32.46 0.65 4.02
C ALA A 49 31.58 0.53 2.75
N PRO A 50 32.16 0.29 1.56
CA PRO A 50 31.38 0.26 0.31
C PRO A 50 30.29 -0.81 0.27
N ALA A 51 30.54 -1.98 0.88
CA ALA A 51 29.59 -3.08 0.92
C ALA A 51 28.35 -2.74 1.75
N ASP A 52 28.54 -2.15 2.92
CA ASP A 52 27.46 -1.76 3.84
C ASP A 52 26.62 -0.62 3.24
N LEU A 53 27.27 0.36 2.59
CA LEU A 53 26.56 1.43 1.87
C LEU A 53 25.75 0.91 0.69
N PHE A 54 26.27 -0.08 -0.04
CA PHE A 54 25.55 -0.74 -1.12
C PHE A 54 24.34 -1.51 -0.58
N SER A 55 24.53 -2.30 0.46
CA SER A 55 23.46 -3.05 1.14
C SER A 55 22.37 -2.13 1.67
N ALA A 56 22.75 -1.04 2.36
CA ALA A 56 21.85 0.01 2.80
C ALA A 56 21.06 0.61 1.62
N GLY A 57 21.72 0.90 0.50
CA GLY A 57 21.08 1.40 -0.71
C GLY A 57 20.07 0.40 -1.31
N VAL A 58 20.37 -0.89 -1.30
CA VAL A 58 19.46 -1.96 -1.74
C VAL A 58 18.24 -2.04 -0.84
N LEU A 59 18.43 -2.02 0.49
CA LEU A 59 17.33 -2.04 1.46
C LEU A 59 16.40 -0.84 1.29
N LEU A 60 16.94 0.36 1.14
CA LEU A 60 16.18 1.58 0.91
C LEU A 60 15.44 1.55 -0.44
N SER A 61 16.07 1.01 -1.48
CA SER A 61 15.44 0.86 -2.81
C SER A 61 14.27 -0.12 -2.77
N LEU A 62 14.43 -1.26 -2.09
CA LEU A 62 13.35 -2.23 -1.88
C LEU A 62 12.20 -1.63 -1.06
N ALA A 63 12.51 -0.85 -0.03
CA ALA A 63 11.51 -0.12 0.75
C ALA A 63 10.75 0.90 -0.11
N ALA A 64 11.44 1.65 -0.96
CA ALA A 64 10.81 2.64 -1.85
C ALA A 64 9.86 1.98 -2.85
N VAL A 65 10.30 0.88 -3.49
CA VAL A 65 9.46 0.14 -4.45
C VAL A 65 8.27 -0.51 -3.76
N GLY A 66 8.48 -1.14 -2.60
CA GLY A 66 7.42 -1.76 -1.80
C GLY A 66 6.40 -0.74 -1.30
N GLY A 67 6.88 0.36 -0.73
CA GLY A 67 6.04 1.46 -0.25
C GLY A 67 5.24 2.12 -1.37
N TYR A 68 5.85 2.36 -2.53
CA TYR A 68 5.16 2.90 -3.70
C TYR A 68 4.04 1.98 -4.19
N ARG A 69 4.28 0.67 -4.27
CA ARG A 69 3.25 -0.30 -4.65
C ARG A 69 2.10 -0.30 -3.66
N SER A 70 2.39 -0.38 -2.36
CA SER A 70 1.36 -0.32 -1.31
C SER A 70 0.56 0.99 -1.36
N TYR A 71 1.21 2.12 -1.62
CA TYR A 71 0.56 3.42 -1.78
C TYR A 71 -0.36 3.44 -3.00
N MET A 72 0.07 2.89 -4.14
CA MET A 72 -0.76 2.79 -5.34
C MET A 72 -1.98 1.90 -5.10
N THR A 73 -1.82 0.73 -4.48
CA THR A 73 -2.94 -0.13 -4.09
C THR A 73 -3.90 0.60 -3.14
N TRP A 74 -3.40 1.45 -2.25
CA TRP A 74 -4.23 2.22 -1.33
C TRP A 74 -4.97 3.38 -2.00
N ARG A 75 -4.46 3.90 -3.12
CA ARG A 75 -5.12 4.93 -3.94
C ARG A 75 -6.13 4.38 -4.93
N GLU A 76 -6.01 3.11 -5.34
CA GLU A 76 -7.01 2.49 -6.19
C GLU A 76 -8.38 2.49 -5.47
N PRO A 77 -9.45 2.98 -6.12
CA PRO A 77 -10.79 2.84 -5.59
C PRO A 77 -11.04 1.36 -5.31
N ALA A 78 -11.50 1.04 -4.10
CA ALA A 78 -11.82 -0.33 -3.73
C ALA A 78 -12.74 -0.91 -4.83
N PRO A 79 -12.38 -2.04 -5.46
CA PRO A 79 -13.23 -2.65 -6.47
C PRO A 79 -14.59 -2.91 -5.82
N ASP A 80 -15.65 -2.38 -6.44
CA ASP A 80 -17.01 -2.50 -5.93
C ASP A 80 -17.38 -3.99 -5.83
N PRO A 81 -17.51 -4.56 -4.62
CA PRO A 81 -17.86 -5.96 -4.47
C PRO A 81 -19.27 -6.28 -5.01
N GLN A 82 -20.10 -5.27 -5.29
CA GLN A 82 -21.42 -5.45 -5.89
C GLN A 82 -21.43 -5.49 -7.42
N ALA A 83 -20.34 -5.12 -8.10
CA ALA A 83 -20.27 -5.17 -9.56
C ALA A 83 -20.35 -6.60 -10.14
N GLY A 84 -20.21 -7.63 -9.30
CA GLY A 84 -20.38 -9.04 -9.68
C GLY A 84 -21.72 -9.67 -9.30
N GLN A 85 -22.63 -8.95 -8.63
CA GLN A 85 -23.89 -9.53 -8.11
C GLN A 85 -25.14 -9.14 -8.92
N ALA A 86 -25.00 -8.23 -9.91
CA ALA A 86 -26.14 -7.72 -10.68
C ALA A 86 -26.56 -8.57 -11.90
N GLU A 87 -25.88 -9.69 -12.19
CA GLU A 87 -26.13 -10.47 -13.43
C GLU A 87 -26.74 -11.86 -13.18
N GLY A 88 -27.37 -12.06 -12.02
CA GLY A 88 -27.97 -13.34 -11.63
C GLY A 88 -29.30 -13.19 -10.92
N ASN A 89 -30.24 -12.44 -11.50
CA ASN A 89 -31.65 -12.51 -11.09
C ASN A 89 -32.42 -13.42 -12.07
N PRO A 90 -32.57 -14.74 -11.80
CA PRO A 90 -33.59 -15.54 -12.46
C PRO A 90 -34.93 -15.29 -11.75
N ALA A 91 -35.56 -14.15 -12.03
CA ALA A 91 -36.98 -13.99 -11.81
C ALA A 91 -37.68 -14.11 -13.17
N SER A 92 -38.02 -15.34 -13.56
CA SER A 92 -39.11 -15.70 -14.48
C SER A 92 -39.35 -17.20 -14.42
#